data_AF-A0A8B7Y8V2-F1
#
_entry.id   AF-A0A8B7Y8V2-F1
#
_cell.length_a   1.000
_cell.length_b   1.000
_cell.length_c   1.000
_cell.angle_alpha   90.00
_cell.angle_beta   90.00
_cell.angle_gamma   90.00
#
_symmetry.space_group_name_H-M   'P 1'
#
loop_
_entity.id
_entity.type
_entity.pdbx_description
1 polymer ?
#
loop_
_entity_poly.entity_id
_entity_poly.type
_entity_poly.pdbx_seq_one_letter_code
_entity_poly.pdbx_strand_id
1 'polypeptide(L)'
;MPPKKSAASTEKDVPVEKSSDLGVSIKFSDFSNELLCNEASYKKSGRWPVVLDPTGNAATFLKYRDAILLNARTPNDLVPNTIRRAVLAGLRYGKPLVLDLEDSDLFDVCVTKFDEVQKGLMDDILSKEIMKNEKYLSLVKDTDGPEFKADCFLSEVNNFLFVITTKIAPPSPLRIKTFVIEIN
;
A
#
# COMPACT_ATOMS: atom_id res chain seq x y z
N MET A 1 15.69 42.40 40.26
CA MET A 1 15.48 42.29 38.81
C MET A 1 16.83 42.53 38.16
N PRO A 2 17.43 41.57 37.43
CA PRO A 2 16.88 40.89 36.25
C PRO A 2 17.09 39.33 36.32
N PRO A 3 17.05 38.50 35.24
CA PRO A 3 15.97 37.54 35.03
C PRO A 3 16.34 36.04 35.18
N LYS A 4 15.28 35.23 35.27
CA LYS A 4 15.17 33.77 35.35
C LYS A 4 16.08 33.02 34.37
N LYS A 5 16.87 32.06 34.87
CA LYS A 5 17.43 30.96 34.06
C LYS A 5 16.29 30.01 33.68
N SER A 6 15.97 29.97 32.39
CA SER A 6 15.01 29.06 31.79
C SER A 6 15.58 27.64 31.73
N ALA A 7 14.67 26.68 31.88
CA ALA A 7 14.90 25.25 31.93
C ALA A 7 15.66 24.72 30.70
N ALA A 8 16.69 23.91 30.96
CA ALA A 8 17.25 22.99 29.97
C ALA A 8 16.36 21.74 29.97
N SER A 9 15.48 21.65 28.98
CA SER A 9 14.74 20.42 28.67
C SER A 9 15.65 19.53 27.85
N THR A 10 16.13 18.46 28.48
CA THR A 10 16.78 17.30 27.84
C THR A 10 15.89 16.78 26.70
N GLU A 11 16.32 16.98 25.46
CA GLU A 11 15.86 16.22 24.31
C GLU A 11 16.18 14.75 24.56
N LYS A 12 15.14 13.92 24.59
CA LYS A 12 15.29 12.48 24.61
C LYS A 12 15.64 12.02 23.21
N ASP A 13 16.80 11.39 23.09
CA ASP A 13 17.23 10.61 21.93
C ASP A 13 16.10 9.68 21.46
N VAL A 14 15.62 9.93 20.24
CA VAL A 14 14.82 8.97 19.50
C VAL A 14 15.79 7.92 18.94
N PRO A 15 15.56 6.61 19.14
CA PRO A 15 16.47 5.59 18.64
C PRO A 15 16.45 5.63 17.11
N VAL A 16 17.61 5.84 16.51
CA VAL A 16 17.84 5.66 15.07
C VAL A 16 17.70 4.16 14.77
N GLU A 17 16.51 3.74 14.33
CA GLU A 17 16.29 2.40 13.80
C GLU A 17 17.25 2.13 12.64
N LYS A 18 17.90 0.96 12.69
CA LYS A 18 18.89 0.53 11.69
C LYS A 18 18.27 0.55 10.30
N SER A 19 18.92 1.25 9.38
CA SER A 19 18.50 1.47 7.99
C SER A 19 18.39 0.21 7.13
N SER A 20 18.79 -0.96 7.63
CA SER A 20 18.71 -2.25 6.91
C SER A 20 17.33 -2.91 6.93
N ASP A 21 16.45 -2.51 7.85
CA ASP A 21 15.21 -3.24 8.11
C ASP A 21 13.99 -2.62 7.40
N LEU A 22 14.18 -1.46 6.76
CA LEU A 22 13.13 -0.70 6.08
C LEU A 22 12.96 -1.07 4.61
N GLY A 23 13.92 -1.77 4.00
CA GLY A 23 13.82 -2.14 2.60
C GLY A 23 15.04 -2.85 2.01
N VAL A 24 14.94 -3.15 0.72
CA VAL A 24 15.98 -3.79 -0.10
C VAL A 24 16.16 -3.00 -1.38
N SER A 25 17.39 -3.03 -1.90
CA SER A 25 17.76 -2.42 -3.17
C SER A 25 18.09 -3.54 -4.15
N ILE A 26 17.39 -3.59 -5.29
CA ILE A 26 17.44 -4.68 -6.26
C ILE A 26 17.59 -4.15 -7.70
N LYS A 27 17.93 -5.04 -8.63
CA LYS A 27 17.84 -4.74 -10.07
C LYS A 27 16.44 -5.04 -10.57
N PHE A 28 16.03 -4.39 -11.67
CA PHE A 28 14.72 -4.66 -12.28
C PHE A 28 14.54 -6.14 -12.70
N SER A 29 15.63 -6.83 -13.08
CA SER A 29 15.60 -8.27 -13.40
C SER A 29 15.09 -9.13 -12.25
N ASP A 30 15.34 -8.71 -11.01
CA ASP A 30 15.00 -9.46 -9.80
C ASP A 30 13.64 -9.04 -9.22
N PHE A 31 13.02 -7.98 -9.77
CA PHE A 31 11.74 -7.44 -9.30
C PHE A 31 10.62 -8.47 -9.26
N SER A 32 10.53 -9.31 -10.29
CA SER A 32 9.56 -10.39 -10.34
C SER A 32 9.69 -11.35 -9.15
N ASN A 33 10.92 -11.68 -8.76
CA ASN A 33 11.19 -12.62 -7.69
C ASN A 33 10.90 -11.96 -6.34
N GLU A 34 11.36 -10.72 -6.15
CA GLU A 34 11.19 -9.99 -4.89
C GLU A 34 9.72 -9.68 -4.58
N LEU A 35 8.85 -9.62 -5.58
CA LEU A 35 7.44 -9.32 -5.36
C LEU A 35 6.54 -10.56 -5.30
N LEU A 36 6.79 -11.56 -6.16
CA LEU A 36 5.87 -12.69 -6.35
C LEU A 36 6.31 -13.97 -5.64
N CYS A 37 7.59 -14.13 -5.31
CA CYS A 37 8.02 -15.34 -4.62
C CYS A 37 7.47 -15.42 -3.19
N ASN A 38 7.31 -16.63 -2.67
CA ASN A 38 6.87 -16.87 -1.29
C ASN A 38 7.91 -16.43 -0.26
N GLU A 39 9.18 -16.37 -0.65
CA GLU A 39 10.30 -16.00 0.20
C GLU A 39 10.70 -14.52 0.11
N ALA A 40 9.88 -13.71 -0.58
CA ALA A 40 10.07 -12.28 -0.73
C ALA A 40 10.34 -11.57 0.61
N SER A 41 11.24 -10.59 0.61
CA SER A 41 11.70 -9.93 1.83
C SER A 41 10.58 -9.14 2.52
N TYR A 42 9.67 -8.54 1.74
CA TYR A 42 8.51 -7.85 2.32
C TYR A 42 7.61 -8.80 3.11
N LYS A 43 7.46 -10.06 2.68
CA LYS A 43 6.64 -11.05 3.40
C LYS A 43 7.23 -11.36 4.78
N LYS A 44 8.56 -11.43 4.89
CA LYS A 44 9.27 -11.61 6.18
C LYS A 44 9.07 -10.43 7.12
N SER A 45 8.98 -9.21 6.57
CA SER A 45 8.69 -8.00 7.35
C SER A 45 7.24 -7.90 7.83
N GLY A 46 6.31 -8.64 7.22
CA GLY A 46 4.88 -8.54 7.47
C GLY A 46 4.20 -7.28 6.89
N ARG A 47 4.96 -6.31 6.36
CA ARG A 47 4.44 -5.07 5.75
C ARG A 47 4.19 -5.23 4.25
N TRP A 48 3.39 -4.35 3.67
CA TRP A 48 3.21 -4.28 2.21
C TRP A 48 4.39 -3.62 1.52
N PRO A 49 4.72 -4.01 0.28
CA PRO A 49 5.80 -3.39 -0.49
C PRO A 49 5.43 -1.99 -1.00
N VAL A 50 6.36 -1.04 -0.87
CA VAL A 50 6.40 0.19 -1.65
C VAL A 50 7.58 0.11 -2.62
N VAL A 51 7.31 0.18 -3.91
CA VAL A 51 8.32 0.06 -4.96
C VAL A 51 8.75 1.46 -5.38
N LEU A 52 10.01 1.78 -5.12
CA LEU A 52 10.67 2.97 -5.64
C LEU A 52 11.32 2.60 -6.98
N ASP A 53 10.70 3.02 -8.07
CA ASP A 53 11.18 2.79 -9.42
C ASP A 53 11.14 4.09 -10.23
N PRO A 54 12.27 4.80 -10.35
CA PRO A 54 12.37 6.02 -11.14
C PRO A 54 11.97 5.85 -12.61
N THR A 55 12.06 4.64 -13.17
CA THR A 55 11.75 4.36 -14.58
C THR A 55 10.25 4.17 -14.85
N GLY A 56 9.47 3.78 -13.83
CA GLY A 56 8.05 3.42 -13.96
C GLY A 56 7.78 2.08 -14.65
N ASN A 57 8.82 1.28 -14.87
CA ASN A 57 8.70 -0.05 -15.48
C ASN A 57 7.98 -1.04 -14.56
N ALA A 58 8.08 -0.90 -13.24
CA ALA A 58 7.43 -1.75 -12.25
C ALA A 58 5.90 -1.66 -12.33
N ALA A 59 5.34 -0.46 -12.40
CA ALA A 59 3.90 -0.25 -12.57
C ALA A 59 3.40 -0.83 -13.90
N THR A 60 4.15 -0.58 -14.97
CA THR A 60 3.86 -1.15 -16.31
C THR A 60 3.90 -2.68 -16.31
N PHE A 61 4.91 -3.26 -15.68
CA PHE A 61 5.07 -4.70 -15.54
C PHE A 61 3.91 -5.34 -14.78
N LEU A 62 3.48 -4.72 -13.67
CA LEU A 62 2.34 -5.18 -12.89
C LEU A 62 1.04 -5.13 -13.67
N LYS A 63 0.85 -4.08 -14.47
CA LYS A 63 -0.30 -3.97 -15.39
C LYS A 63 -0.34 -5.12 -16.39
N TYR A 64 0.79 -5.53 -16.96
CA TYR A 64 0.87 -6.68 -17.85
C TYR A 64 0.64 -8.03 -17.14
N ARG A 65 0.73 -8.07 -15.81
CA ARG A 65 0.43 -9.25 -14.98
C ARG A 65 -0.97 -9.22 -14.37
N ASP A 66 -1.89 -8.52 -15.02
CA ASP A 66 -3.31 -8.50 -14.63
C ASP A 66 -3.54 -7.97 -13.20
N ALA A 67 -2.64 -7.09 -12.73
CA ALA A 67 -2.85 -6.35 -11.51
C ALA A 67 -3.92 -5.26 -11.70
N ILE A 68 -4.69 -5.00 -10.65
CA ILE A 68 -5.65 -3.91 -10.61
C ILE A 68 -4.87 -2.64 -10.28
N LEU A 69 -4.83 -1.68 -11.21
CA LEU A 69 -4.03 -0.46 -11.05
C LEU A 69 -4.95 0.75 -10.81
N LEU A 70 -4.66 1.49 -9.75
CA LEU A 70 -5.25 2.79 -9.43
C LEU A 70 -4.14 3.84 -9.53
N ASN A 71 -4.28 4.79 -10.45
CA ASN A 71 -3.31 5.86 -10.59
C ASN A 71 -3.77 7.10 -9.81
N ALA A 72 -2.94 7.60 -8.89
CA ALA A 72 -3.26 8.73 -8.03
C ALA A 72 -3.44 10.05 -8.79
N ARG A 73 -2.88 10.18 -10.00
CA ARG A 73 -3.07 11.35 -10.86
C ARG A 73 -4.31 11.29 -11.72
N THR A 74 -4.92 10.10 -11.86
CA THR A 74 -6.13 9.90 -12.65
C THR A 74 -7.36 10.08 -11.76
N PRO A 75 -8.13 11.18 -11.88
CA PRO A 75 -9.25 11.44 -10.96
C PRO A 75 -10.33 10.36 -10.99
N ASN A 76 -10.52 9.72 -12.16
CA ASN A 76 -11.49 8.64 -12.35
C ASN A 76 -11.14 7.37 -11.54
N ASP A 77 -9.84 7.14 -11.30
CA ASP A 77 -9.37 5.99 -10.51
C ASP A 77 -9.58 6.23 -9.02
N LEU A 78 -9.54 7.50 -8.59
CA LEU A 78 -9.76 7.91 -7.22
C LEU A 78 -11.24 8.19 -6.87
N VAL A 79 -12.17 7.87 -7.76
CA VAL A 79 -13.60 7.93 -7.44
C VAL A 79 -13.92 6.85 -6.39
N PRO A 80 -14.68 7.16 -5.31
CA PRO A 80 -14.92 6.22 -4.22
C PRO A 80 -15.45 4.85 -4.68
N ASN A 81 -16.36 4.82 -5.65
CA ASN A 81 -16.88 3.55 -6.16
C ASN A 81 -15.84 2.75 -6.97
N THR A 82 -14.91 3.42 -7.66
CA THR A 82 -13.81 2.78 -8.38
C THR A 82 -12.83 2.14 -7.40
N ILE A 83 -12.41 2.89 -6.37
CA ILE A 83 -11.54 2.40 -5.29
C ILE A 83 -12.17 1.18 -4.61
N ARG A 84 -13.45 1.30 -4.18
CA ARG A 84 -14.19 0.22 -3.55
C ARG A 84 -14.20 -1.05 -4.38
N ARG A 85 -14.52 -0.94 -5.67
CA ARG A 85 -14.56 -2.08 -6.60
C ARG A 85 -13.16 -2.67 -6.84
N ALA A 86 -12.13 -1.83 -6.90
CA ALA A 86 -10.75 -2.28 -7.07
C ALA A 86 -10.28 -3.11 -5.85
N VAL A 87 -10.57 -2.64 -4.63
CA VAL A 87 -10.27 -3.38 -3.39
C VAL A 87 -11.04 -4.69 -3.34
N LEU A 88 -12.35 -4.67 -3.59
CA LEU A 88 -13.18 -5.88 -3.61
C LEU A 88 -12.71 -6.88 -4.66
N ALA A 89 -12.40 -6.43 -5.88
CA ALA A 89 -11.90 -7.31 -6.93
C ALA A 89 -10.53 -7.91 -6.57
N GLY A 90 -9.64 -7.14 -5.96
CA GLY A 90 -8.36 -7.64 -5.48
C GLY A 90 -8.53 -8.74 -4.45
N LEU A 91 -9.39 -8.53 -3.46
CA LEU A 91 -9.68 -9.51 -2.41
C LEU A 91 -10.41 -10.75 -2.94
N ARG A 92 -11.39 -10.56 -3.82
CA ARG A 92 -12.21 -11.63 -4.40
C ARG A 92 -11.40 -12.57 -5.30
N TYR A 93 -10.54 -12.00 -6.13
CA TYR A 93 -9.78 -12.75 -7.14
C TYR A 93 -8.34 -13.02 -6.72
N GLY A 94 -7.91 -12.57 -5.54
CA GLY A 94 -6.52 -12.67 -5.09
C GLY A 94 -5.54 -11.93 -5.99
N LYS A 95 -6.01 -10.89 -6.69
CA LYS A 95 -5.18 -10.12 -7.63
C LYS A 95 -4.44 -9.00 -6.91
N PRO A 96 -3.21 -8.67 -7.32
CA PRO A 96 -2.52 -7.52 -6.77
C PRO A 96 -3.29 -6.22 -7.05
N LEU A 97 -3.48 -5.41 -6.02
CA LEU A 97 -3.95 -4.03 -6.13
C LEU A 97 -2.74 -3.11 -6.05
N VAL A 98 -2.54 -2.31 -7.09
CA VAL A 98 -1.42 -1.37 -7.22
C VAL A 98 -1.96 0.05 -7.11
N LEU A 99 -1.44 0.80 -6.14
CA LEU A 99 -1.63 2.25 -6.06
C LEU A 99 -0.37 2.94 -6.61
N ASP A 100 -0.50 3.53 -7.80
CA ASP A 100 0.60 4.24 -8.44
C ASP A 100 0.57 5.73 -8.10
N LEU A 101 1.59 6.19 -7.39
CA LEU A 101 1.77 7.60 -7.01
C LEU A 101 2.55 8.39 -8.08
N GLU A 102 3.08 7.71 -9.10
CA GLU A 102 3.98 8.28 -10.10
C GLU A 102 5.10 9.11 -9.45
N ASP A 103 5.32 10.34 -9.92
CA ASP A 103 6.35 11.28 -9.50
C ASP A 103 5.88 12.30 -8.45
N SER A 104 4.76 12.02 -7.76
CA SER A 104 4.10 12.98 -6.88
C SER A 104 3.89 12.41 -5.48
N ASP A 105 4.00 13.26 -4.45
CA ASP A 105 3.67 12.90 -3.07
C ASP A 105 2.16 13.09 -2.83
N LEU A 106 1.37 12.15 -3.34
CA LEU A 106 -0.10 12.17 -3.26
C LEU A 106 -0.65 11.17 -2.25
N PHE A 107 0.21 10.59 -1.40
CA PHE A 107 -0.22 9.52 -0.50
C PHE A 107 -1.33 9.96 0.46
N ASP A 108 -1.23 11.15 1.06
CA ASP A 108 -2.25 11.69 1.97
C ASP A 108 -3.58 11.98 1.25
N VAL A 109 -3.51 12.38 -0.04
CA VAL A 109 -4.69 12.56 -0.89
C VAL A 109 -5.36 11.20 -1.13
N CYS A 110 -4.57 10.17 -1.43
CA CYS A 110 -5.09 8.81 -1.56
C CYS A 110 -5.71 8.30 -0.26
N VAL A 111 -5.11 8.54 0.91
CA VAL A 111 -5.71 8.20 2.21
C VAL A 111 -7.09 8.85 2.34
N THR A 112 -7.19 10.15 2.07
CA THR A 112 -8.46 10.89 2.12
C THR A 112 -9.51 10.29 1.17
N LYS A 113 -9.10 9.90 -0.04
CA LYS A 113 -10.00 9.28 -1.03
C LYS A 113 -10.45 7.88 -0.65
N PHE A 114 -9.59 7.11 0.02
CA PHE A 114 -9.97 5.81 0.57
C PHE A 114 -10.94 5.98 1.76
N ASP A 115 -10.76 7.01 2.58
CA ASP A 115 -11.67 7.34 3.68
C ASP A 115 -13.07 7.77 3.22
N GLU A 116 -13.19 8.36 2.02
CA GLU A 116 -14.49 8.63 1.38
C GLU A 116 -15.27 7.34 1.05
N VAL A 117 -14.58 6.20 0.88
CA VAL A 117 -15.22 4.89 0.73
C VAL A 117 -15.67 4.36 2.08
N GLN A 118 -14.73 4.29 3.01
CA GLN A 118 -14.94 3.85 4.39
C GLN A 118 -13.81 4.43 5.23
N LYS A 119 -14.15 5.11 6.32
CA LYS A 119 -13.16 5.70 7.24
C LYS A 119 -12.18 4.64 7.74
N GLY A 120 -10.88 4.93 7.61
CA GLY A 120 -9.80 4.04 8.01
C GLY A 120 -9.47 2.94 6.99
N LEU A 121 -10.05 2.97 5.78
CA LEU A 121 -9.86 1.90 4.79
C LEU A 121 -8.40 1.70 4.40
N MET A 122 -7.64 2.79 4.20
CA MET A 122 -6.22 2.68 3.85
C MET A 122 -5.42 2.03 5.00
N ASP A 123 -5.68 2.41 6.25
CA ASP A 123 -5.01 1.81 7.41
C ASP A 123 -5.41 0.34 7.59
N ASP A 124 -6.67 -0.02 7.34
CA ASP A 124 -7.15 -1.41 7.34
C ASP A 124 -6.47 -2.26 6.28
N ILE A 125 -6.25 -1.71 5.08
CA ILE A 125 -5.49 -2.36 4.02
C ILE A 125 -4.04 -2.51 4.47
N LEU A 126 -3.40 -1.43 4.92
CA LEU A 126 -1.98 -1.44 5.27
C LEU A 126 -1.64 -2.39 6.43
N SER A 127 -2.53 -2.47 7.42
CA SER A 127 -2.43 -3.38 8.57
C SER A 127 -2.88 -4.82 8.27
N LYS A 128 -3.44 -5.07 7.07
CA LYS A 128 -4.06 -6.34 6.65
C LYS A 128 -5.30 -6.73 7.45
N GLU A 129 -5.85 -5.82 8.27
CA GLU A 129 -7.09 -6.02 9.00
C GLU A 129 -8.29 -6.17 8.06
N ILE A 130 -8.25 -5.55 6.87
CA ILE A 130 -9.31 -5.70 5.86
C ILE A 130 -9.55 -7.16 5.45
N MET A 131 -8.53 -8.01 5.54
CA MET A 131 -8.57 -9.43 5.16
C MET A 131 -9.10 -10.34 6.29
N LYS A 132 -9.23 -9.83 7.51
CA LYS A 132 -9.60 -10.62 8.71
C LYS A 132 -11.07 -10.49 9.01
N ASN A 133 -11.65 -11.53 9.62
CA ASN A 133 -13.04 -11.55 10.10
C ASN A 133 -14.06 -11.04 9.08
N GLU A 134 -13.79 -11.30 7.79
CA GLU A 134 -14.66 -10.88 6.68
C GLU A 134 -14.93 -9.36 6.64
N LYS A 135 -14.02 -8.54 7.20
CA LYS A 135 -14.18 -7.08 7.28
C LYS A 135 -14.42 -6.44 5.92
N TYR A 136 -13.86 -7.00 4.86
CA TYR A 136 -14.09 -6.57 3.47
C TYR A 136 -15.55 -6.64 3.01
N LEU A 137 -16.42 -7.46 3.65
CA LEU A 137 -17.83 -7.53 3.30
C LEU A 137 -18.57 -6.22 3.57
N SER A 138 -18.06 -5.35 4.44
CA SER A 138 -18.63 -4.01 4.64
C SER A 138 -18.54 -3.13 3.39
N LEU A 139 -17.66 -3.47 2.44
CA LEU A 139 -17.51 -2.76 1.17
C LEU A 139 -18.48 -3.26 0.09
N VAL A 140 -19.10 -4.42 0.27
CA VAL A 140 -20.06 -5.01 -0.68
C VAL A 140 -21.38 -4.23 -0.61
N LYS A 141 -21.97 -3.93 -1.77
CA LYS A 141 -23.26 -3.28 -1.90
C LYS A 141 -24.27 -4.23 -2.54
N ASP A 142 -25.55 -4.05 -2.26
CA ASP A 142 -26.64 -4.84 -2.85
C ASP A 142 -26.73 -4.72 -4.38
N THR A 143 -26.21 -3.63 -4.94
CA THR A 143 -26.13 -3.40 -6.39
C THR A 143 -24.96 -4.13 -7.06
N ASP A 144 -24.05 -4.72 -6.28
CA ASP A 144 -22.94 -5.49 -6.83
C ASP A 144 -23.45 -6.85 -7.35
N GLY A 145 -22.73 -7.38 -8.35
CA GLY A 145 -23.09 -8.66 -8.96
C GLY A 145 -22.99 -9.84 -7.99
N PRO A 146 -23.61 -10.99 -8.33
CA PRO A 146 -23.61 -12.18 -7.48
C PRO A 146 -22.21 -12.71 -7.15
N GLU A 147 -21.20 -12.33 -7.91
CA GLU A 147 -19.78 -12.66 -7.69
C GLU A 147 -19.17 -12.04 -6.42
N PHE A 148 -19.82 -11.04 -5.82
CA PHE A 148 -19.39 -10.38 -4.58
C PHE A 148 -20.23 -10.79 -3.36
N LYS A 149 -20.94 -11.92 -3.43
CA LYS A 149 -21.57 -12.52 -2.23
C LYS A 149 -20.52 -13.11 -1.30
N ALA A 150 -20.82 -13.17 0.00
CA ALA A 150 -19.89 -13.68 1.02
C ALA A 150 -19.27 -15.05 0.65
N ASP A 151 -20.09 -15.99 0.19
CA ASP A 151 -19.67 -17.34 -0.21
C ASP A 151 -18.72 -17.38 -1.41
N CYS A 152 -18.64 -16.29 -2.17
CA CYS A 152 -17.74 -16.18 -3.31
C CYS A 152 -16.34 -15.71 -2.91
N PHE A 153 -16.14 -15.16 -1.71
CA PHE A 153 -14.81 -14.86 -1.20
C PHE A 153 -14.20 -16.13 -0.61
N LEU A 154 -13.65 -16.95 -1.51
CA LEU A 154 -12.92 -18.17 -1.19
C LEU A 154 -11.55 -17.86 -0.54
N SER A 155 -10.70 -18.87 -0.39
CA SER A 155 -9.34 -18.78 0.17
C SER A 155 -8.42 -17.70 -0.43
N GLU A 156 -8.78 -17.18 -1.60
CA GLU A 156 -8.09 -16.20 -2.43
C GLU A 156 -7.90 -14.84 -1.74
N VAL A 157 -8.71 -14.54 -0.72
CA VAL A 157 -8.49 -13.36 0.13
C VAL A 157 -7.08 -13.36 0.69
N ASN A 158 -6.53 -14.52 1.06
CA ASN A 158 -5.15 -14.64 1.58
C ASN A 158 -4.07 -14.36 0.53
N ASN A 159 -4.41 -14.42 -0.76
CA ASN A 159 -3.51 -14.11 -1.87
C ASN A 159 -3.54 -12.61 -2.23
N PHE A 160 -4.42 -11.82 -1.62
CA PHE A 160 -4.48 -10.39 -1.84
C PHE A 160 -3.11 -9.76 -1.56
N LEU A 161 -2.66 -8.93 -2.50
CA LEU A 161 -1.40 -8.21 -2.41
C LEU A 161 -1.67 -6.74 -2.69
N PHE A 162 -1.35 -5.88 -1.73
CA PHE A 162 -1.35 -4.43 -1.95
C PHE A 162 0.07 -3.95 -2.23
N VAL A 163 0.26 -3.19 -3.31
CA VAL A 163 1.55 -2.64 -3.73
C VAL A 163 1.39 -1.15 -3.95
N ILE A 164 2.33 -0.36 -3.48
CA ILE A 164 2.40 1.06 -3.84
C ILE A 164 3.61 1.24 -4.77
N THR A 165 3.45 1.94 -5.88
CA THR A 165 4.57 2.28 -6.78
C THR A 165 4.80 3.80 -6.77
N THR A 166 6.05 4.22 -6.83
CA THR A 166 6.43 5.63 -6.92
C THR A 166 7.77 5.80 -7.63
N LYS A 167 7.96 6.93 -8.31
CA LYS A 167 9.20 7.32 -8.99
C LYS A 167 10.10 8.18 -8.10
N ILE A 168 9.55 8.72 -7.01
CA ILE A 168 10.26 9.57 -6.05
C ILE A 168 10.35 8.88 -4.71
N ALA A 169 11.35 9.25 -3.92
CA ALA A 169 11.58 8.60 -2.64
C ALA A 169 10.34 8.78 -1.72
N PRO A 170 9.72 7.69 -1.22
CA PRO A 170 8.47 7.79 -0.47
C PRO A 170 8.66 8.61 0.82
N PRO A 171 7.62 9.27 1.32
CA PRO A 171 7.71 10.06 2.55
C PRO A 171 7.94 9.16 3.79
N SER A 172 8.55 9.70 4.85
CA SER A 172 8.92 8.95 6.06
C SER A 172 7.78 8.13 6.68
N PRO A 173 6.55 8.66 6.83
CA PRO A 173 5.43 7.89 7.37
C PRO A 173 5.12 6.64 6.54
N LEU A 174 5.21 6.75 5.21
CA LEU A 174 4.98 5.64 4.31
C LEU A 174 6.08 4.59 4.46
N ARG A 175 7.36 4.99 4.49
CA ARG A 175 8.52 4.08 4.67
C ARG A 175 8.47 3.25 5.95
N ILE A 176 7.87 3.79 7.00
CA ILE A 176 7.73 3.06 8.28
C ILE A 176 6.62 2.02 8.16
N LYS A 177 5.47 2.39 7.56
CA LYS A 177 4.31 1.52 7.38
C LYS A 177 4.52 0.42 6.33
N THR A 178 5.39 0.65 5.34
CA THR A 178 5.63 -0.26 4.21
C THR A 178 7.07 -0.77 4.17
N PHE A 179 7.32 -1.76 3.34
CA PHE A 179 8.65 -2.29 3.06
C PHE A 179 9.15 -1.73 1.73
N VAL A 180 10.27 -1.01 1.74
CA VAL A 180 10.78 -0.34 0.54
C VAL A 180 11.51 -1.34 -0.36
N ILE A 181 11.11 -1.42 -1.62
CA ILE A 181 11.83 -2.13 -2.68
C ILE A 181 12.31 -1.07 -3.65
N GLU A 182 13.60 -0.77 -3.60
CA GLU A 182 14.24 0.20 -4.50
C GLU A 182 14.80 -0.52 -5.73
N ILE A 183 14.45 -0.03 -6.92
CA ILE A 183 14.94 -0.54 -8.19
C ILE A 183 16.02 0.41 -8.72
N ASN A 184 17.23 -0.11 -8.89
CA ASN A 184 18.38 0.58 -9.48
C ASN A 184 18.64 0.15 -10.93
#